data_AF-A0A945PLF3-F1
#
_entry.id   AF-A0A945PLF3-F1
#
_cell.length_a   1.000
_cell.length_b   1.000
_cell.length_c   1.000
_cell.angle_alpha   90.00
_cell.angle_beta   90.00
_cell.angle_gamma   90.00
#
_symmetry.space_group_name_H-M   'P 1'
#
loop_
_entity.id
_entity.type
_entity.pdbx_description
1 polymer ?
#
loop_
_entity_poly.entity_id
_entity_poly.type
_entity_poly.pdbx_seq_one_letter_code
_entity_poly.pdbx_strand_id
1 'polypeptide(L)'
;MSTQLPRNVRPGDALCTLDDLEDPGTKAFNIVYDNGREVEIFVVRKAGHAYSYVNDCPHQHLPLNWKTDIFLNRPKTHIFCVMHAAEFIIETGEMIYGPICPGCHLIPVTITMVEGEISLPVDGLPGQTIPHGPQ
;
A
#
# COMPACT_ATOMS: atom_id res chain seq x y z
N MET A 1 -5.27 -23.09 -8.85
CA MET A 1 -5.60 -22.01 -7.90
C MET A 1 -5.36 -20.71 -8.63
N SER A 2 -6.42 -20.01 -9.02
CA SER A 2 -6.33 -18.80 -9.84
C SER A 2 -5.52 -17.74 -9.08
N THR A 3 -4.39 -17.30 -9.62
CA THR A 3 -3.71 -16.11 -9.12
C THR A 3 -4.60 -14.92 -9.46
N GLN A 4 -5.36 -14.45 -8.47
CA GLN A 4 -6.14 -13.22 -8.61
C GLN A 4 -5.15 -12.08 -8.87
N LEU A 5 -5.23 -11.47 -10.05
CA LEU A 5 -4.45 -10.27 -10.36
C LEU A 5 -5.04 -9.08 -9.60
N PRO A 6 -4.22 -8.05 -9.28
CA PRO A 6 -4.73 -6.79 -8.75
C PRO A 6 -5.82 -6.21 -9.65
N ARG A 7 -6.88 -5.64 -9.06
CA ARG A 7 -7.93 -4.98 -9.83
C ARG A 7 -7.40 -3.66 -10.40
N ASN A 8 -7.64 -3.41 -11.68
CA ASN A 8 -7.36 -2.11 -12.30
C ASN A 8 -8.36 -1.05 -11.80
N VAL A 9 -7.86 0.12 -11.43
CA VAL A 9 -8.62 1.28 -10.93
C VAL A 9 -8.06 2.56 -11.56
N ARG A 10 -8.84 3.63 -11.55
CA ARG A 10 -8.46 4.97 -12.00
C ARG A 10 -8.52 5.98 -10.85
N PRO A 11 -7.82 7.13 -10.94
CA PRO A 11 -8.05 8.24 -10.02
C PRO A 11 -9.54 8.62 -9.96
N GLY A 12 -10.08 8.74 -8.75
CA GLY A 12 -11.51 8.95 -8.50
C GLY A 12 -12.31 7.66 -8.22
N ASP A 13 -11.75 6.48 -8.45
CA ASP A 13 -12.47 5.22 -8.22
C ASP A 13 -12.50 4.82 -6.73
N ALA A 14 -13.60 4.17 -6.34
CA ALA A 14 -13.69 3.43 -5.09
C ALA A 14 -12.76 2.20 -5.15
N LEU A 15 -11.97 1.98 -4.11
CA LEU A 15 -11.03 0.86 -4.00
C LEU A 15 -11.70 -0.36 -3.36
N CYS A 16 -12.20 -0.19 -2.14
CA CYS A 16 -12.85 -1.22 -1.32
C CYS A 16 -13.43 -0.58 -0.05
N THR A 17 -14.19 -1.35 0.71
CA THR A 17 -14.55 -0.97 2.08
C THR A 17 -13.49 -1.44 3.07
N LEU A 18 -13.41 -0.80 4.23
CA LEU A 18 -12.51 -1.21 5.31
C LEU A 18 -12.77 -2.66 5.74
N ASP A 19 -14.02 -3.11 5.69
CA ASP A 19 -14.45 -4.47 6.04
C ASP A 19 -14.13 -5.51 4.97
N ASP A 20 -13.73 -5.09 3.77
CA ASP A 20 -13.15 -6.00 2.78
C ASP A 20 -11.72 -6.44 3.16
N LEU A 21 -11.10 -5.80 4.16
CA LEU A 21 -9.77 -6.13 4.67
C LEU A 21 -9.87 -6.70 6.09
N GLU A 22 -9.10 -7.76 6.35
CA GLU A 22 -8.83 -8.20 7.72
C GLU A 22 -8.13 -7.08 8.52
N ASP A 23 -8.22 -7.13 9.85
CA ASP A 23 -7.51 -6.18 10.73
C ASP A 23 -6.42 -6.90 11.54
N PRO A 24 -5.13 -6.78 11.19
CA PRO A 24 -4.60 -6.17 9.97
C PRO A 24 -4.66 -7.09 8.73
N GLY A 25 -4.69 -6.47 7.55
CA GLY A 25 -4.92 -7.13 6.26
C GLY A 25 -4.62 -6.20 5.10
N THR A 26 -4.41 -6.76 3.91
CA THR A 26 -3.92 -6.00 2.74
C THR A 26 -4.65 -6.34 1.45
N LYS A 27 -4.71 -5.38 0.52
CA LYS A 27 -5.33 -5.54 -0.79
C LYS A 27 -4.62 -4.72 -1.85
N ALA A 28 -4.30 -5.33 -2.99
CA ALA A 28 -3.57 -4.74 -4.10
C ALA A 28 -4.50 -4.20 -5.19
N PHE A 29 -4.09 -3.09 -5.78
CA PHE A 29 -4.75 -2.46 -6.92
C PHE A 29 -3.71 -1.97 -7.92
N ASN A 30 -4.09 -1.89 -9.19
CA ASN A 30 -3.25 -1.28 -10.22
C ASN A 30 -3.92 0.02 -10.69
N ILE A 31 -3.27 1.16 -10.45
CA ILE A 31 -3.76 2.47 -10.91
C ILE A 31 -3.39 2.62 -12.38
N VAL A 32 -4.39 2.76 -13.24
CA VAL A 32 -4.23 3.01 -14.67
C VAL A 32 -4.55 4.47 -14.97
N TYR A 33 -3.55 5.23 -15.41
CA TYR A 33 -3.70 6.64 -15.78
C TYR A 33 -4.08 6.78 -17.27
N ASP A 34 -4.69 7.91 -17.63
CA ASP A 34 -5.13 8.18 -19.02
C ASP A 34 -3.98 8.21 -20.03
N ASN A 35 -2.76 8.50 -19.57
CA ASN A 35 -1.55 8.46 -20.39
C ASN A 35 -0.97 7.04 -20.57
N GLY A 36 -1.66 6.01 -20.08
CA GLY A 36 -1.23 4.61 -20.16
C GLY A 36 -0.18 4.20 -19.13
N ARG A 37 0.20 5.09 -18.20
CA ARG A 37 1.05 4.71 -17.06
C ARG A 37 0.25 3.80 -16.13
N GLU A 38 0.92 2.79 -15.58
CA GLU A 38 0.38 1.91 -14.56
C GLU A 38 1.24 1.96 -13.29
N VAL A 39 0.61 1.93 -12.12
CA VAL A 39 1.29 1.89 -10.82
C VAL A 39 0.56 0.92 -9.91
N GLU A 40 1.22 -0.15 -9.52
CA GLU A 40 0.70 -1.07 -8.51
C GLU A 40 0.82 -0.44 -7.12
N ILE A 41 -0.27 -0.49 -6.38
CA ILE A 41 -0.38 -0.01 -5.01
C ILE A 41 -1.01 -1.09 -4.13
N PHE A 42 -0.89 -0.94 -2.83
CA PHE A 42 -1.63 -1.76 -1.89
C PHE A 42 -2.13 -0.93 -0.72
N VAL A 43 -3.33 -1.30 -0.26
CA VAL A 43 -3.95 -0.75 0.94
C VAL A 43 -3.71 -1.72 2.10
N VAL A 44 -3.44 -1.17 3.29
CA VAL A 44 -3.27 -1.89 4.55
C VAL A 44 -4.29 -1.38 5.55
N ARG A 45 -5.09 -2.28 6.12
CA ARG A 45 -5.91 -1.98 7.30
C ARG A 45 -5.11 -2.28 8.56
N LYS A 46 -5.17 -1.39 9.56
CA LYS A 46 -4.66 -1.63 10.92
C LYS A 46 -5.43 -0.77 11.92
N ALA A 47 -5.98 -1.40 12.96
CA ALA A 47 -6.66 -0.74 14.07
C ALA A 47 -7.74 0.26 13.62
N GLY A 48 -8.55 -0.12 12.63
CA GLY A 48 -9.62 0.74 12.09
C GLY A 48 -9.16 1.88 11.15
N HIS A 49 -7.86 1.97 10.86
CA HIS A 49 -7.32 2.92 9.88
C HIS A 49 -6.88 2.20 8.59
N ALA A 50 -6.82 2.96 7.50
CA ALA A 50 -6.30 2.50 6.22
C ALA A 50 -5.05 3.31 5.83
N TYR A 51 -4.04 2.60 5.35
CA TYR A 51 -2.77 3.14 4.85
C TYR A 51 -2.56 2.63 3.42
N SER A 52 -1.83 3.36 2.58
CA SER A 52 -1.60 2.92 1.21
C SER A 52 -0.21 3.32 0.72
N TYR A 53 0.42 2.42 -0.03
CA TYR A 53 1.77 2.58 -0.54
C TYR A 53 1.89 2.04 -1.97
N VAL A 54 2.87 2.57 -2.71
CA VAL A 54 3.31 1.97 -3.97
C VAL A 54 3.96 0.63 -3.69
N ASN A 55 3.66 -0.37 -4.52
CA ASN A 55 4.36 -1.65 -4.50
C ASN A 55 5.75 -1.55 -5.15
N ASP A 56 6.63 -0.75 -4.55
CA ASP A 56 8.00 -0.53 -5.01
C ASP A 56 8.96 -0.47 -3.81
N CYS A 57 9.83 -1.47 -3.67
CA CYS A 57 10.77 -1.51 -2.57
C CYS A 57 11.90 -0.50 -2.82
N PRO A 58 12.13 0.48 -1.92
CA PRO A 58 13.10 1.56 -2.12
C PRO A 58 14.56 1.09 -2.20
N HIS A 59 14.85 -0.17 -1.87
CA HIS A 59 16.20 -0.74 -1.96
C HIS A 59 16.60 -1.07 -3.41
N GLN A 60 15.71 -1.65 -4.22
CA GLN A 60 16.03 -2.14 -5.56
C GLN A 60 14.92 -1.92 -6.60
N HIS A 61 13.86 -1.19 -6.25
CA HIS A 61 12.71 -0.92 -7.12
C HIS A 61 12.07 -2.20 -7.68
N LEU A 62 11.87 -3.16 -6.77
CA LEU A 62 11.19 -4.43 -7.03
C LEU A 62 9.90 -4.49 -6.21
N PRO A 63 8.87 -5.21 -6.69
CA PRO A 63 7.67 -5.49 -5.90
C PRO A 63 8.00 -6.07 -4.52
N LEU A 64 7.27 -5.64 -3.51
CA LEU A 64 7.41 -6.11 -2.13
C LEU A 64 6.89 -7.54 -1.96
N ASN A 65 5.95 -7.97 -2.79
CA ASN A 65 5.22 -9.22 -2.68
C ASN A 65 5.50 -10.17 -3.87
N TRP A 66 5.36 -11.47 -3.64
CA TRP A 66 5.37 -12.50 -4.68
C TRP A 66 3.96 -13.01 -5.03
N LYS A 67 2.98 -12.69 -4.17
CA LYS A 67 1.57 -13.05 -4.31
C LYS A 67 0.71 -11.84 -4.04
N THR A 68 -0.31 -11.64 -4.87
CA THR A 68 -1.32 -10.58 -4.71
C THR A 68 -1.87 -10.55 -3.29
N ASP A 69 -2.10 -9.34 -2.77
CA ASP A 69 -2.67 -9.07 -1.45
C ASP A 69 -1.82 -9.50 -0.25
N ILE A 70 -0.59 -10.01 -0.43
CA ILE A 70 0.26 -10.45 0.68
C ILE A 70 1.44 -9.49 0.86
N PHE A 71 1.30 -8.51 1.77
CA PHE A 71 2.32 -7.50 2.05
C PHE A 71 2.77 -7.46 3.51
N LEU A 72 2.15 -8.22 4.40
CA LEU A 72 2.49 -8.21 5.82
C LEU A 72 3.46 -9.34 6.18
N ASN A 73 4.29 -9.09 7.19
CA ASN A 73 5.06 -10.17 7.83
C ASN A 73 4.12 -11.19 8.48
N ARG A 74 4.64 -12.36 8.88
CA ARG A 74 3.82 -13.46 9.44
C ARG A 74 3.01 -13.06 10.69
N PRO A 75 3.56 -12.29 11.66
CA PRO A 75 2.79 -11.75 12.79
C PRO A 75 1.80 -10.64 12.42
N LYS A 76 1.86 -10.14 11.18
CA LYS A 76 1.10 -9.00 10.66
C LYS A 76 1.32 -7.68 11.39
N THR A 77 2.53 -7.45 11.89
CA THR A 77 2.89 -6.21 12.60
C THR A 77 3.52 -5.15 11.70
N HIS A 78 4.12 -5.57 10.59
CA HIS A 78 4.85 -4.71 9.65
C HIS A 78 4.56 -5.10 8.21
N ILE A 79 4.79 -4.15 7.30
CA ILE A 79 4.87 -4.41 5.86
C ILE A 79 6.21 -5.12 5.60
N PHE A 80 6.21 -6.13 4.75
CA PHE A 80 7.35 -7.01 4.51
C PHE A 80 7.68 -7.10 3.03
N CYS A 81 8.93 -6.79 2.69
CA CYS A 81 9.49 -7.06 1.37
C CYS A 81 10.04 -8.49 1.33
N VAL A 82 9.40 -9.35 0.55
CA VAL A 82 9.76 -10.78 0.42
C VAL A 82 11.07 -11.01 -0.32
N MET A 83 11.58 -10.00 -1.04
CA MET A 83 12.79 -10.12 -1.85
C MET A 83 14.06 -10.17 -0.99
N HIS A 84 14.18 -9.26 -0.02
CA HIS A 84 15.38 -9.12 0.82
C HIS A 84 15.06 -8.97 2.31
N ALA A 85 13.86 -9.40 2.71
CA ALA A 85 13.39 -9.44 4.10
C ALA A 85 13.45 -8.07 4.81
N ALA A 86 13.14 -6.98 4.11
CA ALA A 86 12.99 -5.68 4.74
C ALA A 86 11.61 -5.55 5.41
N GLU A 87 11.55 -4.91 6.58
CA GLU A 87 10.32 -4.60 7.30
C GLU A 87 10.12 -3.09 7.41
N PHE A 88 8.87 -2.65 7.22
CA PHE A 88 8.46 -1.26 7.26
C PHE A 88 7.28 -1.06 8.23
N ILE A 89 7.28 0.06 8.95
CA ILE A 89 6.17 0.47 9.82
C ILE A 89 4.93 0.71 8.94
N ILE A 90 3.79 0.13 9.32
CA ILE A 90 2.53 0.23 8.53
C ILE A 90 2.05 1.68 8.43
N GLU A 91 2.20 2.44 9.51
CA GLU A 91 1.68 3.80 9.64
C GLU A 91 2.50 4.84 8.89
N THR A 92 3.82 4.65 8.79
CA THR A 92 4.76 5.66 8.27
C THR A 92 5.50 5.21 7.01
N GLY A 93 5.53 3.91 6.71
CA GLY A 93 6.33 3.34 5.64
C GLY A 93 7.83 3.34 5.91
N GLU A 94 8.29 3.74 7.10
CA GLU A 94 9.72 3.78 7.47
C GLU A 94 10.29 2.37 7.58
N MET A 95 11.46 2.13 6.98
CA MET A 95 12.18 0.87 7.09
C MET A 95 12.84 0.75 8.47
N ILE A 96 12.52 -0.32 9.21
CA ILE A 96 13.06 -0.58 10.55
C ILE A 96 14.02 -1.78 10.59
N TYR A 97 14.00 -2.61 9.55
CA TYR A 97 14.87 -3.76 9.39
C TYR A 97 15.06 -4.05 7.90
N GLY A 98 16.25 -4.50 7.49
CA GLY A 98 16.54 -4.83 6.11
C GLY A 98 18.01 -4.58 5.72
N PRO A 99 18.33 -4.70 4.42
CA PRO A 99 19.63 -4.33 3.89
C PRO A 99 19.93 -2.84 4.07
N ILE A 100 21.19 -2.44 3.90
CA ILE A 100 21.64 -1.06 4.09
C ILE A 100 20.90 -0.14 3.12
N CYS A 101 19.92 0.60 3.65
CA CYS A 101 19.10 1.57 2.93
C CYS A 101 18.81 2.76 3.88
N PRO A 102 19.78 3.66 4.09
CA PRO A 102 19.64 4.73 5.08
C PRO A 102 18.49 5.68 4.74
N GLY A 103 17.52 5.84 5.66
CA GLY A 103 16.37 6.73 5.49
C GLY A 103 15.33 6.27 4.46
N CYS A 104 15.39 5.01 4.04
CA CYS A 104 14.45 4.46 3.08
C CYS A 104 13.05 4.33 3.67
N HIS A 105 12.06 4.72 2.88
CA HIS A 105 10.66 4.68 3.21
C HIS A 105 9.86 4.24 1.99
N LEU A 106 8.71 3.62 2.21
CA LEU A 106 7.75 3.33 1.15
C LEU A 106 7.12 4.62 0.66
N ILE A 107 6.85 4.70 -0.64
CA ILE A 107 6.18 5.84 -1.24
C ILE A 107 4.70 5.77 -0.87
N PRO A 108 4.16 6.70 -0.06
CA PRO A 108 2.76 6.69 0.31
C PRO A 108 1.88 7.07 -0.89
N VAL A 109 0.66 6.56 -0.90
CA VAL A 109 -0.38 6.92 -1.87
C VAL A 109 -1.55 7.50 -1.11
N THR A 110 -1.96 8.71 -1.48
CA THR A 110 -3.12 9.36 -0.86
C THR A 110 -4.38 8.54 -1.14
N ILE A 111 -5.13 8.21 -0.09
CA ILE A 111 -6.45 7.60 -0.15
C ILE A 111 -7.43 8.40 0.72
N THR A 112 -8.72 8.36 0.40
CA THR A 112 -9.76 8.94 1.26
C THR A 112 -10.53 7.81 1.92
N MET A 113 -10.95 8.01 3.17
CA MET A 113 -11.85 7.11 3.87
C MET A 113 -13.06 7.88 4.39
N VAL A 114 -14.26 7.55 3.90
CA VAL A 114 -15.53 8.16 4.33
C VAL A 114 -16.50 7.03 4.65
N GLU A 115 -17.02 6.99 5.89
CA GLU A 115 -17.97 5.96 6.34
C GLU A 115 -17.49 4.51 6.06
N GLY A 116 -16.18 4.29 6.11
CA GLY A 116 -15.56 2.98 5.84
C GLY A 116 -15.33 2.66 4.36
N GLU A 117 -15.76 3.50 3.42
CA GLU A 117 -15.40 3.38 2.01
C GLU A 117 -14.03 4.01 1.74
N ILE A 118 -13.12 3.23 1.14
CA ILE A 118 -11.77 3.66 0.76
C ILE A 118 -11.76 3.95 -0.73
N SER A 119 -11.33 5.16 -1.12
CA SER A 119 -11.26 5.59 -2.52
C SER A 119 -9.94 6.27 -2.85
N LEU A 120 -9.59 6.24 -4.14
CA LEU A 120 -8.47 7.00 -4.68
C LEU A 120 -8.98 8.39 -5.08
N PRO A 121 -8.46 9.50 -4.52
CA PRO A 121 -8.89 10.83 -4.94
C PRO A 121 -8.48 11.10 -6.40
N VAL A 122 -9.20 12.02 -7.06
CA VAL A 122 -8.93 12.38 -8.46
C VAL A 122 -7.50 12.91 -8.65
N ASP A 123 -6.98 13.65 -7.66
CA ASP A 123 -5.60 14.16 -7.63
C ASP A 123 -4.64 13.23 -6.87
N GLY A 124 -5.06 11.99 -6.57
CA GLY A 124 -4.28 11.01 -5.83
C GLY A 124 -3.04 10.60 -6.61
N LEU A 125 -1.88 11.17 -6.23
CA LEU A 125 -0.59 10.82 -6.81
C LEU A 125 0.28 10.09 -5.78
N PRO A 126 1.12 9.14 -6.22
CA PRO A 126 2.20 8.61 -5.41
C PRO A 126 3.10 9.72 -4.86
N GLY A 127 3.50 9.61 -3.59
CA GLY A 127 4.40 10.55 -2.93
C GLY A 127 3.70 11.76 -2.31
N GLN A 128 2.37 11.82 -2.34
CA GLN A 128 1.60 12.77 -1.55
C GLN A 128 1.19 12.11 -0.22
N THR A 129 1.68 12.66 0.88
CA THR A 129 1.25 12.30 2.23
C THR A 129 -0.09 12.97 2.52
N ILE A 130 -1.03 12.24 3.12
CA ILE A 130 -2.10 12.90 3.88
C ILE A 130 -1.40 13.57 5.07
N PRO A 131 -1.59 14.86 5.35
CA PRO A 131 -1.25 15.38 6.66
C PRO A 131 -2.07 14.56 7.66
N HIS A 132 -1.41 13.70 8.42
CA HIS A 132 -2.05 13.07 9.57
C HIS A 132 -2.61 14.21 10.44
N GLY A 133 -3.92 14.43 10.34
CA GLY A 133 -4.66 15.31 11.26
C GLY A 133 -4.48 14.80 12.69
N PRO A 134 -4.58 15.72 13.68
CA PRO A 134 -3.70 15.73 14.84
C PRO A 134 -3.93 14.57 15.81
N GLN A 135 -2.91 14.37 16.64
CA GLN A 135 -2.77 13.47 17.79
C GLN A 135 -4.05 13.16 18.57
#